data_AF-A0A2H3KMZ3-F1
#
_entry.id   AF-A0A2H3KMZ3-F1
#
_cell.length_a   1.000
_cell.length_b   1.000
_cell.length_c   1.000
_cell.angle_alpha   90.00
_cell.angle_beta   90.00
_cell.angle_gamma   90.00
#
_symmetry.space_group_name_H-M   'P 1'
#
loop_
_entity.id
_entity.type
_entity.pdbx_description
1 polymer ?
#
loop_
_entity_poly.entity_id
_entity_poly.type
_entity_poly.pdbx_seq_one_letter_code
_entity_poly.pdbx_strand_id
1 'polypeptide(L)' 'MYKVISKDNPYDLKKRDHYYLDNFHKDHVEVFDKNGNAKKVLNLDGSLNVDKTNKILEEKRTIKIK' A
#
# COMPACT_ATOMS: atom_id res chain seq x y z
N MET A 1 -1.77 -5.11 -9.75
CA MET A 1 -1.32 -5.29 -8.35
C MET A 1 -0.02 -6.07 -8.35
N TYR A 2 0.96 -5.58 -7.61
CA TYR A 2 2.29 -6.18 -7.49
C TYR A 2 2.47 -6.75 -6.08
N LYS A 3 3.40 -7.71 -5.94
CA LYS A 3 3.73 -8.36 -4.67
C LYS A 3 5.20 -8.10 -4.34
N VAL A 4 5.46 -7.68 -3.12
CA VAL A 4 6.82 -7.46 -2.61
C VAL A 4 7.51 -8.81 -2.42
N ILE A 5 8.64 -9.02 -3.10
CA ILE A 5 9.38 -10.28 -3.08
C ILE A 5 10.54 -10.29 -2.07
N SER A 6 11.06 -9.12 -1.68
CA SER A 6 12.13 -8.95 -0.70
C SER A 6 11.81 -7.84 0.30
N LYS A 7 12.30 -7.99 1.53
CA LYS A 7 12.20 -6.98 2.60
C LYS A 7 13.22 -5.85 2.45
N ASP A 8 14.23 -6.03 1.60
CA ASP A 8 15.31 -5.05 1.41
C ASP A 8 14.84 -3.99 0.41
N ASN A 9 14.05 -3.03 0.91
CA ASN A 9 13.56 -1.88 0.14
C ASN A 9 13.53 -0.62 1.03
N PRO A 10 13.69 0.57 0.44
CA PRO A 10 13.76 1.83 1.19
C PRO A 10 12.41 2.31 1.74
N TYR A 11 11.30 1.62 1.45
CA TYR A 11 9.93 2.06 1.76
C TYR A 11 9.30 1.31 2.94
N ASP A 12 10.11 0.52 3.66
CA ASP A 12 9.67 -0.31 4.78
C ASP A 12 8.49 -1.23 4.38
N LEU A 13 8.56 -1.82 3.19
CA LEU A 13 7.62 -2.82 2.74
C LEU A 13 8.08 -4.21 3.18
N LYS A 14 7.15 -5.01 3.68
CA LYS A 14 7.44 -6.39 4.11
C LYS A 14 7.27 -7.34 2.93
N LYS A 15 8.05 -8.41 2.91
CA LYS A 15 7.87 -9.50 1.95
C LYS A 15 6.42 -10.01 2.01
N ARG A 16 5.78 -10.20 0.84
CA ARG A 16 4.36 -10.53 0.64
C ARG A 16 3.37 -9.39 0.89
N ASP A 17 3.81 -8.18 1.21
CA ASP A 17 2.92 -7.03 1.05
C ASP A 17 2.53 -6.90 -0.42
N HIS A 18 1.32 -6.41 -0.65
CA HIS A 18 0.78 -6.13 -1.97
C HIS A 18 0.69 -4.63 -2.15
N TYR A 19 0.93 -4.14 -3.35
CA TYR A 19 0.75 -2.73 -3.65
C TYR A 19 0.22 -2.51 -5.07
N TYR A 20 -0.47 -1.40 -5.27
CA TYR A 20 -0.90 -0.98 -6.60
C TYR A 20 -0.94 0.55 -6.70
N LEU A 21 -0.67 1.05 -7.90
CA LEU A 21 -0.90 2.44 -8.27
C LEU A 21 -2.40 2.70 -8.31
N ASP A 22 -2.88 3.75 -7.64
CA ASP A 22 -4.28 4.13 -7.69
C ASP A 22 -4.79 4.19 -9.12
N ASN A 23 -5.88 3.47 -9.41
CA ASN A 23 -6.37 3.33 -10.77
C ASN A 23 -7.01 4.60 -11.30
N PHE A 24 -7.55 5.45 -10.41
CA PHE A 24 -8.30 6.63 -10.80
C PHE A 24 -7.37 7.84 -11.02
N HIS A 25 -6.67 8.28 -9.98
CA HIS A 25 -5.84 9.49 -10.02
C HIS A 25 -4.39 9.21 -10.42
N LYS A 26 -3.90 7.97 -10.21
CA LYS A 26 -2.52 7.55 -10.51
C LYS A 26 -1.44 8.43 -9.86
N ASP A 27 -1.75 9.03 -8.71
CA ASP A 27 -0.90 9.96 -7.96
C ASP A 27 -0.36 9.35 -6.64
N HIS A 28 -0.81 8.14 -6.28
CA HIS A 28 -0.37 7.45 -5.07
C HIS A 28 -0.39 5.93 -5.24
N VAL A 29 0.36 5.25 -4.37
CA VAL A 29 0.44 3.80 -4.26
C VAL A 29 -0.22 3.37 -2.96
N GLU A 30 -1.19 2.48 -3.04
CA GLU A 30 -1.79 1.85 -1.86
C GLU A 30 -1.06 0.54 -1.54
N VAL A 31 -0.74 0.32 -0.26
CA VAL A 31 -0.03 -0.85 0.25
C VAL A 31 -0.95 -1.64 1.19
N PHE A 32 -0.97 -2.95 1.00
CA PHE A 32 -1.74 -3.92 1.75
C PHE A 32 -0.84 -5.02 2.31
N ASP A 33 -1.22 -5.60 3.44
CA ASP A 33 -0.54 -6.76 4.00
C ASP A 33 -0.83 -8.03 3.16
N LYS A 34 -0.17 -9.13 3.52
CA LYS A 34 -0.34 -10.45 2.90
C LYS A 34 -1.76 -11.04 3.01
N ASN A 35 -2.62 -10.48 3.87
CA ASN A 35 -4.00 -10.89 4.10
C ASN A 35 -4.99 -9.95 3.38
N GLY A 36 -4.51 -8.89 2.74
CA GLY A 36 -5.32 -7.91 2.02
C GLY A 36 -5.80 -6.75 2.89
N ASN A 37 -5.28 -6.57 4.10
CA ASN A 37 -5.62 -5.42 4.94
C ASN A 37 -4.77 -4.20 4.55
N ALA A 38 -5.38 -3.03 4.49
CA ALA A 38 -4.68 -1.79 4.22
C ALA A 38 -3.58 -1.52 5.27
N LYS A 39 -2.41 -1.08 4.82
CA LYS A 39 -1.26 -0.74 5.68
C LYS A 39 -0.89 0.73 5.62
N LYS A 40 -0.66 1.25 4.42
CA LYS A 40 -0.19 2.64 4.19
C LYS A 40 -0.45 3.08 2.75
N VAL A 41 -0.48 4.39 2.57
CA VAL A 41 -0.46 5.04 1.25
C VAL A 41 0.87 5.76 1.07
N LEU A 42 1.51 5.54 -0.06
CA LEU A 42 2.74 6.22 -0.45
C LEU A 42 2.45 7.19 -1.61
N ASN A 43 3.10 8.36 -1.62
CA ASN A 43 3.17 9.20 -2.80
C ASN A 43 4.09 8.57 -3.86
N LEU A 44 4.08 9.09 -5.09
CA LEU A 44 4.92 8.53 -6.18
C LEU A 44 6.42 8.64 -5.93
N ASP A 45 6.85 9.60 -5.11
CA ASP A 45 8.24 9.74 -4.66
C ASP A 45 8.60 8.75 -3.53
N GLY A 46 7.62 7.98 -3.04
CA GLY A 46 7.77 7.00 -1.98
C GLY A 46 7.64 7.55 -0.56
N SER A 47 7.34 8.85 -0.39
CA SER A 47 7.04 9.42 0.92
C SER A 47 5.68 8.92 1.45
N LEU A 48 5.55 8.83 2.78
CA LEU A 48 4.30 8.41 3.42
C LEU A 48 3.23 9.50 3.28
N ASN A 49 2.06 9.14 2.75
CA ASN A 49 0.89 10.01 2.74
C ASN A 49 0.08 9.77 4.02
N VAL A 50 0.33 10.57 5.05
CA VAL A 50 -0.23 10.39 6.40
C VAL A 50 -1.75 10.47 6.40
N ASP A 51 -2.32 11.50 5.76
CA ASP A 51 -3.77 11.73 5.75
C ASP A 51 -4.53 10.58 5.06
N LYS A 52 -4.07 10.17 3.88
CA LYS A 52 -4.68 9.02 3.18
C LYS A 52 -4.47 7.72 3.95
N THR A 53 -3.32 7.55 4.60
CA THR A 53 -3.04 6.37 5.44
C THR A 53 -4.02 6.28 6.61
N ASN A 54 -4.23 7.36 7.37
CA ASN A 54 -5.17 7.36 8.48
C ASN A 54 -6.59 7.03 8.01
N LYS A 55 -7.02 7.64 6.90
CA LYS A 55 -8.34 7.38 6.32
C LYS A 55 -8.58 5.90 5.98
N ILE A 56 -7.65 5.26 5.26
CA ILE A 56 -7.82 3.84 4.88
C ILE A 56 -7.80 2.89 6.09
N LEU A 57 -7.10 3.27 7.16
CA LEU A 57 -7.02 2.49 8.40
C LEU A 57 -8.30 2.64 9.22
N GLU A 58 -8.85 3.85 9.31
CA GLU A 58 -10.16 4.11 9.93
C GLU A 58 -11.29 3.36 9.20
N GLU A 59 -11.26 3.37 7.87
CA GLU A 59 -12.20 2.64 7.02
C GLU A 59 -11.99 1.11 7.07
N LYS A 60 -10.91 0.63 7.69
CA LYS A 60 -10.50 -0.80 7.71
C LYS A 60 -10.53 -1.41 6.31
N ARG A 61 -10.01 -0.67 5.33
CA ARG A 61 -10.09 -1.04 3.92
C ARG A 61 -9.39 -2.37 3.68
N THR A 62 -10.03 -3.23 2.88
CA THR A 62 -9.49 -4.55 2.51
C THR A 62 -9.58 -4.78 1.01
N ILE A 63 -8.75 -5.69 0.50
CA ILE A 63 -8.79 -6.17 -0.87
C ILE A 63 -8.83 -7.69 -0.92
N LYS A 64 -9.42 -8.24 -1.98
CA LYS A 64 -9.27 -9.67 -2.29
C LYS A 64 -7.94 -9.88 -3.01
N ILE A 65 -7.01 -10.56 -2.34
CA ILE A 65 -5.78 -11.03 -2.98
C ILE A 65 -6.15 -12.23 -3.87
N LYS A 66 -5.88 -12.11 -5.17
CA LYS A 66 -5.98 -13.19 -6.15
C LYS A 66 -4.68 -13.97 -6.22
#